data_AF-A0A1I3EN34-F1
#
_entry.id   AF-A0A1I3EN34-F1
#
_cell.length_a   1.000
_cell.length_b   1.000
_cell.length_c   1.000
_cell.angle_alpha   90.00
_cell.angle_beta   90.00
_cell.angle_gamma   90.00
#
_symmetry.space_group_name_H-M   'P 1'
#
loop_
_entity.id
_entity.type
_entity.pdbx_description
1 polymer ?
#
loop_
_entity_poly.entity_id
_entity_poly.type
_entity_poly.pdbx_seq_one_letter_code
_entity_poly.pdbx_strand_id
1 'polypeptide(L)'
;MPMSTQDRLSWRRWNLDYTKRLLANDPESQMARAVLSCWPARIQHALGTRFGLTKDEPTTEPETRTYTAFCHQRNGVGTIWIGTVEVPIRDYREDEQMEAVYQARCACARDWGWHFEAADGSSREDISEIVCMGLAEGDVTIAMWDDTHLE
;
A
#
# COMPACT_ATOMS: atom_id res chain seq x y z
N MET A 1 -6.93 13.20 23.57
CA MET A 1 -7.03 11.72 23.59
C MET A 1 -6.90 11.22 22.16
N PRO A 2 -5.97 10.32 21.85
CA PRO A 2 -5.87 9.75 20.51
C PRO A 2 -7.11 8.88 20.22
N MET A 3 -7.78 9.11 19.08
CA MET A 3 -8.87 8.25 18.62
C MET A 3 -8.36 6.83 18.41
N SER A 4 -9.18 5.84 18.82
CA SER A 4 -8.95 4.43 18.52
C SER A 4 -8.94 4.19 17.00
N THR A 5 -8.29 3.10 16.56
CA THR A 5 -8.21 2.74 15.14
C THR A 5 -9.60 2.54 14.52
N GLN A 6 -10.54 1.99 15.29
CA GLN A 6 -11.92 1.76 14.86
C GLN A 6 -12.70 3.07 14.70
N ASP A 7 -12.45 4.06 15.58
CA ASP A 7 -13.06 5.39 15.47
C ASP A 7 -12.52 6.14 14.25
N ARG A 8 -11.22 6.00 13.95
CA ARG A 8 -10.60 6.61 12.75
C ARG A 8 -11.20 6.07 11.46
N LEU A 9 -11.42 4.76 11.37
CA LEU A 9 -12.04 4.13 10.20
C LEU A 9 -13.50 4.58 10.02
N SER A 10 -14.25 4.62 11.12
CA SER A 10 -15.65 5.07 11.13
C SER A 10 -15.76 6.53 10.69
N TRP A 11 -14.87 7.38 11.21
CA TRP A 11 -14.78 8.80 10.85
C TRP A 11 -14.42 8.99 9.37
N ARG A 12 -13.44 8.25 8.85
CA ARG A 12 -13.07 8.28 7.42
C ARG A 12 -14.23 7.92 6.52
N ARG A 13 -14.96 6.85 6.85
CA ARG A 13 -16.11 6.41 6.07
C ARG A 13 -17.22 7.46 6.06
N TRP A 14 -17.52 8.03 7.23
CA TRP A 14 -18.52 9.10 7.36
C TRP A 14 -18.13 10.34 6.55
N ASN A 15 -16.87 10.79 6.64
CA ASN A 15 -16.39 11.95 5.90
C ASN A 15 -16.42 11.72 4.39
N LEU A 16 -16.08 10.52 3.93
CA LEU A 16 -16.10 10.19 2.51
C LEU A 16 -17.54 10.25 1.97
N ASP A 17 -18.50 9.72 2.72
CA ASP A 17 -19.91 9.77 2.33
C ASP A 17 -20.47 11.20 2.39
N TYR A 18 -20.04 12.02 3.34
CA TYR A 18 -20.37 13.45 3.36
C TYR A 18 -19.83 14.18 2.12
N THR A 19 -18.57 13.93 1.76
CA THR A 19 -17.94 14.53 0.57
C THR A 19 -18.67 14.14 -0.70
N LYS A 20 -19.05 12.86 -0.86
CA LYS A 20 -19.86 12.40 -1.99
C LYS A 20 -21.20 13.12 -2.08
N ARG A 21 -21.86 13.39 -0.94
CA ARG A 21 -23.14 14.12 -0.92
C ARG A 21 -22.97 15.59 -1.32
N LEU A 22 -21.91 16.25 -0.86
CA LEU A 22 -21.58 17.60 -1.28
C LEU A 22 -21.34 17.66 -2.79
N LEU A 23 -20.50 16.77 -3.32
CA LEU A 23 -20.19 16.71 -4.75
C LEU A 23 -21.40 16.33 -5.61
N ALA A 24 -22.31 15.49 -5.10
CA ALA A 24 -23.54 15.14 -5.80
C ALA A 24 -24.54 16.29 -5.88
N ASN A 25 -24.55 17.19 -4.89
CA ASN A 25 -25.48 18.32 -4.83
C ASN A 25 -24.95 19.54 -5.58
N ASP A 26 -23.70 19.93 -5.32
CA ASP A 26 -23.05 21.09 -5.93
C ASP A 26 -21.53 20.84 -6.06
N PRO A 27 -21.09 20.25 -7.17
CA PRO A 27 -19.67 19.89 -7.37
C PRO A 27 -18.77 21.11 -7.58
N GLU A 28 -19.32 22.27 -7.95
CA GLU A 28 -18.55 23.49 -8.19
C GLU A 28 -18.44 24.41 -6.97
N SER A 29 -19.23 24.15 -5.92
CA SER A 29 -19.17 24.88 -4.65
C SER A 29 -17.75 24.98 -4.11
N GLN A 30 -17.39 26.16 -3.59
CA GLN A 30 -16.12 26.35 -2.87
C GLN A 30 -15.98 25.36 -1.70
N MET A 31 -17.09 25.02 -1.04
CA MET A 31 -17.08 24.04 0.06
C MET A 31 -16.78 22.64 -0.46
N ALA A 32 -17.37 22.24 -1.58
CA ALA A 32 -17.12 20.94 -2.18
C ALA A 32 -15.66 20.80 -2.63
N ARG A 33 -15.09 21.84 -3.24
CA ARG A 33 -13.67 21.90 -3.63
C ARG A 33 -12.73 21.87 -2.43
N ALA A 34 -13.03 22.63 -1.36
CA ALA A 34 -12.25 22.64 -0.14
C ALA A 34 -12.25 21.26 0.53
N VAL A 35 -13.41 20.64 0.69
CA VAL A 35 -13.52 19.29 1.27
C VAL A 35 -12.84 18.25 0.37
N LEU A 36 -12.97 18.34 -0.95
CA LEU A 36 -12.26 17.48 -1.90
C LEU A 36 -10.74 17.61 -1.73
N SER A 37 -10.21 18.82 -1.61
CA SER A 37 -8.77 19.08 -1.45
C SER A 37 -8.17 18.51 -0.15
N CYS A 38 -8.99 18.25 0.86
CA CYS A 38 -8.58 17.60 2.10
C CYS A 38 -8.38 16.08 1.95
N TRP A 39 -8.79 15.50 0.82
CA TRP A 39 -8.56 14.09 0.53
C TRP A 39 -7.23 13.87 -0.18
N PRO A 40 -6.63 12.68 -0.08
CA PRO A 40 -5.54 12.26 -0.95
C PRO A 40 -5.83 12.38 -2.44
N ALA A 41 -4.78 12.60 -3.24
CA ALA A 41 -4.86 12.72 -4.70
C ALA A 41 -5.62 11.57 -5.36
N ARG A 42 -5.48 10.32 -4.88
CA ARG A 42 -6.23 9.17 -5.40
C ARG A 42 -7.74 9.29 -5.19
N ILE A 43 -8.16 9.74 -4.00
CA ILE A 43 -9.58 9.93 -3.67
C ILE A 43 -10.11 11.17 -4.40
N GLN A 44 -9.31 12.23 -4.50
CA GLN A 44 -9.62 13.39 -5.33
C GLN A 44 -9.87 12.98 -6.78
N HIS A 45 -8.98 12.18 -7.36
CA HIS A 45 -9.13 11.65 -8.71
C HIS A 45 -10.35 10.74 -8.82
N ALA A 46 -10.53 9.76 -7.93
CA ALA A 46 -11.67 8.84 -7.99
C ALA A 46 -13.02 9.56 -7.85
N LEU A 47 -13.13 10.54 -6.94
CA LEU A 47 -14.30 11.39 -6.82
C LEU A 47 -14.42 12.33 -8.02
N GLY A 48 -13.32 12.89 -8.50
CA GLY A 48 -13.28 13.78 -9.64
C GLY A 48 -13.75 13.12 -10.93
N THR A 49 -13.26 11.91 -11.23
CA THR A 49 -13.75 11.09 -12.35
C THR A 49 -15.23 10.76 -12.20
N ARG A 50 -15.66 10.40 -10.98
CA ARG A 50 -17.07 10.02 -10.72
C ARG A 50 -18.04 11.18 -10.87
N PHE A 51 -17.63 12.39 -10.54
CA PHE A 51 -18.46 13.60 -10.56
C PHE A 51 -18.11 14.56 -11.71
N GLY A 52 -17.26 14.14 -12.67
CA GLY A 52 -16.93 14.92 -13.87
C GLY A 52 -16.09 16.18 -13.61
N LEU A 53 -15.28 16.21 -12.54
CA LEU A 53 -14.49 17.36 -12.10
C LEU A 53 -13.04 17.36 -12.61
N THR A 54 -12.58 16.28 -13.23
CA THR A 54 -11.24 16.22 -13.81
C THR A 54 -11.23 16.95 -15.16
N LYS A 55 -10.86 18.23 -15.14
CA LYS A 55 -10.26 18.87 -16.31
C LYS A 55 -8.82 18.35 -16.42
N ASP A 56 -8.45 17.92 -17.61
CA ASP A 56 -7.20 17.23 -17.96
C ASP A 56 -5.96 17.80 -17.24
N GLU A 57 -5.27 16.95 -16.46
CA GLU A 57 -3.88 17.17 -16.04
C GLU A 57 -3.10 15.85 -16.05
N PRO A 58 -1.76 15.92 -16.25
CA PRO A 58 -0.99 14.91 -16.94
C PRO A 58 -0.79 13.67 -16.08
N THR A 59 -0.63 12.53 -16.75
CA THR A 59 -0.17 11.26 -16.18
C THR A 59 1.23 11.44 -15.58
N THR A 60 1.33 11.98 -14.38
CA THR A 60 2.49 11.78 -13.52
C THR A 60 2.46 10.31 -13.08
N GLU A 61 3.45 9.53 -13.50
CA GLU A 61 3.67 8.20 -12.94
C GLU A 61 3.69 8.30 -11.41
N PRO A 62 3.05 7.37 -10.69
CA PRO A 62 3.01 7.45 -9.24
C PRO A 62 4.43 7.42 -8.71
N GLU A 63 4.82 8.43 -7.93
CA GLU A 63 6.12 8.44 -7.24
C GLU A 63 6.28 7.12 -6.47
N THR A 64 7.40 6.44 -6.66
CA THR A 64 7.72 5.18 -5.98
C THR A 64 8.73 5.42 -4.86
N ARG A 65 8.71 4.54 -3.86
CA ARG A 65 9.73 4.44 -2.82
C ARG A 65 10.36 3.05 -2.87
N THR A 66 11.69 3.03 -2.76
CA THR A 66 12.47 1.80 -2.71
C THR A 66 12.70 1.36 -1.27
N TYR A 67 12.45 0.08 -1.00
CA TYR A 67 12.75 -0.59 0.26
C TYR A 67 13.77 -1.70 0.04
N THR A 68 14.71 -1.85 0.96
CA THR A 68 15.50 -3.05 1.13
C THR A 68 14.76 -3.98 2.06
N ALA A 69 14.38 -5.16 1.58
CA ALA A 69 13.63 -6.16 2.33
C ALA A 69 14.50 -7.34 2.73
N PHE A 70 14.19 -7.89 3.89
CA PHE A 70 14.83 -9.07 4.46
C PHE A 70 13.76 -10.14 4.60
N CYS A 71 13.91 -11.25 3.88
CA CYS A 71 12.97 -12.36 3.90
C CYS A 71 13.67 -13.68 4.23
N HIS A 72 12.98 -14.59 4.90
CA HIS A 72 13.48 -15.92 5.17
C HIS A 72 12.32 -16.94 5.18
N GLN A 73 12.68 -18.23 5.21
CA GLN A 73 11.69 -19.29 5.34
C GLN A 73 11.13 -19.31 6.75
N ARG A 74 9.81 -19.48 6.88
CA ARG A 74 9.07 -19.46 8.14
C ARG A 74 9.59 -20.46 9.18
N ASN A 75 10.14 -21.58 8.72
CA ASN A 75 10.76 -22.59 9.56
C ASN A 75 12.11 -22.14 10.18
N GLY A 76 12.60 -20.94 9.85
CA GLY A 76 13.90 -20.43 10.30
C GLY A 76 15.09 -21.16 9.66
N VAL A 77 14.85 -22.15 8.81
CA VAL A 77 15.87 -22.99 8.18
C VAL A 77 16.11 -22.49 6.76
N GLY A 78 17.20 -21.75 6.55
CA GLY A 78 17.58 -21.32 5.20
C GLY A 78 18.44 -20.06 5.17
N THR A 79 18.76 -19.62 3.97
CA THR A 79 19.44 -18.36 3.69
C THR A 79 18.46 -17.19 3.79
N ILE A 80 18.90 -16.09 4.41
CA ILE A 80 18.17 -14.81 4.37
C ILE A 80 18.28 -14.27 2.94
N TRP A 81 17.13 -14.03 2.32
CA TRP A 81 17.03 -13.27 1.08
C TRP A 81 17.05 -11.77 1.41
N ILE A 82 17.90 -11.03 0.71
CA ILE A 82 18.01 -9.58 0.83
C ILE A 82 17.86 -9.01 -0.57
N GLY A 83 16.87 -8.15 -0.77
CA GLY A 83 16.62 -7.55 -2.08
C GLY A 83 15.85 -6.26 -1.99
N THR A 84 15.82 -5.52 -3.10
CA THR A 84 15.12 -4.23 -3.19
C THR A 84 13.76 -4.39 -3.85
N VAL A 85 12.75 -3.72 -3.31
CA VAL A 85 11.40 -3.62 -3.89
C VAL A 85 10.99 -2.16 -4.01
N GLU A 86 10.33 -1.83 -5.11
CA GLU A 86 9.78 -0.50 -5.34
C GLU A 86 8.26 -0.55 -5.19
N VAL A 87 7.72 0.35 -4.39
CA VAL A 87 6.28 0.45 -4.17
C VAL A 87 5.81 1.88 -4.40
N PRO A 88 4.60 2.08 -4.95
CA PRO A 88 4.02 3.41 -5.05
C PRO A 88 3.90 4.06 -3.67
N ILE A 89 4.29 5.31 -3.54
CA ILE A 89 4.11 6.09 -2.32
C ILE A 89 2.61 6.16 -2.02
N ARG A 90 2.24 5.80 -0.79
CA ARG A 90 0.86 5.86 -0.31
C ARG A 90 0.72 6.96 0.74
N ASP A 91 -0.50 7.42 0.94
CA ASP A 91 -0.83 8.41 1.98
C ASP A 91 -0.53 7.89 3.39
N TYR A 92 -0.56 6.57 3.56
CA TYR A 92 -0.28 5.89 4.82
C TYR A 92 0.93 5.00 4.66
N ARG A 93 1.95 5.26 5.50
CA ARG A 93 3.18 4.47 5.60
C ARG A 93 2.89 2.98 5.83
N GLU A 94 1.89 2.64 6.63
CA GLU A 94 1.52 1.24 6.90
C GLU A 94 1.03 0.49 5.64
N ASP A 95 0.19 1.14 4.82
CA ASP A 95 -0.31 0.54 3.56
C ASP A 95 0.85 0.33 2.56
N GLU A 96 1.76 1.29 2.51
CA GLU A 96 2.97 1.22 1.67
C GLU A 96 3.91 0.10 2.13
N GLN A 97 4.14 -0.02 3.44
CA GLN A 97 4.96 -1.08 4.03
C GLN A 97 4.33 -2.46 3.83
N MET A 98 3.01 -2.58 3.92
CA MET A 98 2.31 -3.83 3.68
C MET A 98 2.44 -4.29 2.22
N GLU A 99 2.34 -3.36 1.27
CA GLU A 99 2.62 -3.62 -0.15
C GLU A 99 4.09 -4.04 -0.35
N ALA A 100 5.04 -3.35 0.30
CA ALA A 100 6.46 -3.67 0.21
C ALA A 100 6.76 -5.08 0.75
N VAL A 101 6.14 -5.47 1.88
CA VAL A 101 6.22 -6.84 2.41
C VAL A 101 5.67 -7.86 1.41
N TYR A 102 4.51 -7.58 0.81
CA TYR A 102 3.92 -8.49 -0.17
C TYR A 102 4.82 -8.66 -1.39
N GLN A 103 5.29 -7.56 -1.98
CA GLN A 103 6.21 -7.54 -3.12
C GLN A 103 7.52 -8.27 -2.80
N ALA A 104 8.07 -8.06 -1.60
CA ALA A 104 9.30 -8.71 -1.15
C ALA A 104 9.13 -10.23 -1.05
N ARG A 105 8.02 -10.70 -0.49
CA ARG A 105 7.72 -12.15 -0.44
C ARG A 105 7.57 -12.75 -1.83
N CYS A 106 6.89 -12.07 -2.75
CA CYS A 106 6.78 -12.53 -4.14
C CYS A 106 8.14 -12.55 -4.86
N ALA A 107 8.98 -11.52 -4.65
CA ALA A 107 10.34 -11.49 -5.20
C ALA A 107 11.22 -12.62 -4.65
N CYS A 108 11.13 -12.87 -3.34
CA CYS A 108 11.80 -13.98 -2.68
C CYS A 108 11.35 -15.34 -3.22
N ALA A 109 10.04 -15.54 -3.40
CA ALA A 109 9.49 -16.76 -3.99
C ALA A 109 10.02 -17.00 -5.41
N ARG A 110 10.05 -15.95 -6.25
CA ARG A 110 10.62 -16.03 -7.62
C ARG A 110 12.09 -16.42 -7.60
N ASP A 111 12.88 -15.82 -6.70
CA ASP A 111 14.31 -16.12 -6.57
C ASP A 111 14.57 -17.56 -6.13
N TRP A 112 13.73 -18.10 -5.25
CA TRP A 112 13.80 -19.49 -4.79
C TRP A 112 13.12 -20.49 -5.74
N GLY A 113 12.47 -20.01 -6.80
CA GLY A 113 11.70 -20.85 -7.73
C GLY A 113 10.46 -21.48 -7.09
N TRP A 114 9.90 -20.85 -6.06
CA TRP A 114 8.73 -21.32 -5.33
C TRP A 114 7.45 -20.85 -6.00
N HIS A 115 6.80 -21.79 -6.69
CA HIS A 115 5.58 -21.53 -7.42
C HIS A 115 4.55 -22.64 -7.24
N PHE A 116 3.27 -22.28 -7.34
CA PHE A 116 2.17 -23.23 -7.46
C PHE A 116 1.41 -22.98 -8.76
N GLU A 117 0.77 -24.03 -9.28
CA GLU A 117 -0.15 -23.92 -10.41
C GLU A 117 -1.50 -23.43 -9.90
N ALA A 118 -1.91 -22.25 -10.35
CA ALA A 118 -3.25 -21.74 -10.11
C ALA A 118 -4.27 -22.50 -10.96
N ALA A 119 -5.55 -22.45 -10.53
CA ALA A 119 -6.63 -23.16 -11.21
C ALA A 119 -6.88 -22.72 -12.67
N ASP A 120 -6.36 -21.55 -13.06
CA ASP A 120 -6.39 -21.02 -14.43
C ASP A 120 -5.19 -21.48 -15.29
N GLY A 121 -4.32 -22.34 -14.75
CA GLY A 121 -3.11 -22.83 -15.41
C GLY A 121 -1.94 -21.84 -15.38
N SER A 122 -2.08 -20.70 -14.69
CA SER A 122 -0.96 -19.77 -14.48
C SER A 122 -0.07 -20.22 -13.32
N SER A 123 1.24 -20.02 -13.45
CA SER A 123 2.17 -20.21 -12.33
C SER A 123 2.16 -18.96 -11.45
N ARG A 124 1.96 -19.13 -10.15
CA ARG A 124 1.95 -18.05 -9.15
C ARG A 124 2.99 -18.31 -8.08
N GLU A 125 3.54 -17.24 -7.52
CA GLU A 125 4.49 -17.28 -6.42
C GLU A 125 3.88 -17.92 -5.17
N ASP A 126 4.52 -18.98 -4.64
CA ASP A 126 4.16 -19.54 -3.35
C ASP A 126 4.88 -18.78 -2.23
N ILE A 127 4.17 -17.84 -1.62
CA ILE A 127 4.68 -17.01 -0.53
C ILE A 127 4.28 -17.53 0.86
N SER A 128 3.55 -18.65 0.95
CA SER A 128 2.90 -19.11 2.19
C SER A 128 3.88 -19.35 3.33
N GLU A 129 5.05 -19.90 3.00
CA GLU A 129 6.14 -20.20 3.94
C GLU A 129 7.27 -19.15 3.93
N ILE A 130 7.03 -17.96 3.34
CA ILE A 130 7.99 -16.86 3.31
C ILE A 130 7.57 -15.78 4.29
N VAL A 131 8.49 -15.40 5.18
CA VAL A 131 8.33 -14.33 6.16
C VAL A 131 9.24 -13.16 5.77
N CYS A 132 8.69 -11.95 5.80
CA CYS A 132 9.47 -10.72 5.67
C CYS A 132 9.77 -10.19 7.09
N MET A 133 10.99 -10.39 7.56
CA MET A 133 11.42 -9.99 8.91
C MET A 133 11.72 -8.50 9.03
N GLY A 134 11.94 -7.79 7.92
CA GLY A 134 12.20 -6.37 8.00
C GLY A 134 12.21 -5.64 6.67
N LEU A 135 12.00 -4.32 6.76
CA LEU A 135 12.12 -3.36 5.68
C LEU A 135 13.01 -2.20 6.12
N ALA A 136 13.95 -1.81 5.26
CA ALA A 136 14.75 -0.60 5.42
C ALA A 136 14.52 0.35 4.24
N GLU A 137 14.37 1.64 4.51
CA GLU A 137 14.25 2.71 3.52
C GLU A 137 15.60 3.43 3.34
N GLY A 138 15.97 3.69 2.08
CA GLY A 138 17.15 4.49 1.73
C GLY A 138 18.44 3.95 2.36
N ASP A 139 19.23 4.85 2.94
CA ASP A 139 20.50 4.55 3.61
C ASP A 139 20.32 3.93 5.00
N VAL A 140 19.53 2.86 5.12
CA VAL A 140 19.41 2.00 6.33
C VAL A 140 18.44 2.51 7.41
N THR A 141 17.42 3.30 7.07
CA THR A 141 16.37 3.61 8.06
C THR A 141 15.43 2.42 8.21
N ILE A 142 15.44 1.74 9.37
CA ILE A 142 14.55 0.61 9.63
C ILE A 142 13.10 1.10 9.68
N ALA A 143 12.33 0.71 8.68
CA ALA A 143 10.93 1.07 8.53
C ALA A 143 10.02 0.09 9.28
N MET A 144 10.43 -1.19 9.35
CA MET A 144 9.75 -2.26 10.05
C MET A 144 10.75 -3.36 10.39
N TRP A 145 10.58 -3.98 11.56
CA TRP A 145 11.33 -5.15 11.99
C TRP A 145 10.44 -6.06 12.84
N ASP A 146 10.49 -7.36 12.57
CA ASP A 146 9.81 -8.41 13.30
C ASP A 146 10.82 -9.52 13.63
N ASP A 147 11.17 -9.62 14.91
CA ASP A 147 12.12 -10.57 15.47
C ASP A 147 11.45 -11.86 15.99
N THR A 148 10.12 -11.97 15.93
CA THR A 148 9.37 -13.13 16.44
C THR A 148 9.66 -14.43 15.69
N HIS A 149 10.39 -14.35 14.58
CA HIS A 149 10.72 -15.47 13.70
C HIS A 149 12.19 -15.92 13.80
N LEU A 150 12.96 -15.36 14.73
CA LEU A 150 14.38 -15.65 14.94
C LEU A 150 14.70 -16.53 16.16
N GLU A 151 13.68 -17.04 16.87
CA GLU A 151 13.84 -17.92 18.05
C GLU A 151 13.87 -19.42 17.72
#